data_AF-A0A913YQ21-F1
#
_entry.id   AF-A0A913YQ21-F1
#
_cell.length_a   1.000
_cell.length_b   1.000
_cell.length_c   1.000
_cell.angle_alpha   90.00
_cell.angle_beta   90.00
_cell.angle_gamma   90.00
#
_symmetry.space_group_name_H-M   'P 1'
#
loop_
_entity.id
_entity.type
_entity.pdbx_description
1 polymer ?
#
loop_
_entity_poly.entity_id
_entity_poly.type
_entity_poly.pdbx_seq_one_letter_code
_entity_poly.pdbx_strand_id
1 'polypeptide(L)'
;MDFENDEQYKDQSIQTDDYDELQSLKDKISALTAKIHCLEAQMNDLNSKPKFEISDHKDSDEDIVFYTGFPNYETLELCFDLLKEKAAHLCYKNRDETEFPTNYKKPGSKRKLTIWQEFTMVVVRLRLGLFKKDIAERFRASVSTVSVI
;
A
#
# COMPACT_ATOMS: atom_id res chain seq x y z
N MET A 1 -12.08 85.14 3.27
CA MET A 1 -11.42 84.98 4.58
C MET A 1 -12.08 83.81 5.23
N ASP A 2 -11.31 82.74 5.28
CA ASP A 2 -11.61 81.46 5.90
C ASP A 2 -11.93 81.63 7.39
N PHE A 3 -12.78 80.75 7.91
CA PHE A 3 -12.51 80.08 9.18
C PHE A 3 -13.13 78.67 9.14
N GLU A 4 -12.30 77.73 9.58
CA GLU A 4 -12.36 76.28 9.49
C GLU A 4 -13.44 75.59 10.34
N ASN A 5 -13.53 74.27 10.08
CA ASN A 5 -13.82 73.19 11.02
C ASN A 5 -15.31 72.94 11.35
N ASP A 6 -15.80 71.72 11.54
CA ASP A 6 -15.22 70.38 11.64
C ASP A 6 -16.43 69.43 11.62
N GLU A 7 -16.38 68.27 10.96
CA GLU A 7 -17.06 67.03 11.41
C GLU A 7 -16.74 65.88 10.46
N GLN A 8 -15.50 65.42 10.62
CA GLN A 8 -15.14 64.03 10.44
C GLN A 8 -15.92 63.20 11.47
N TYR A 9 -16.77 62.25 11.05
CA TYR A 9 -16.96 60.95 11.71
C TYR A 9 -17.97 60.09 10.93
N LYS A 10 -17.46 59.09 10.19
CA LYS A 10 -18.24 57.89 9.88
C LYS A 10 -17.44 56.66 10.29
N ASP A 11 -17.95 56.08 11.36
CA ASP A 11 -17.52 54.91 12.12
C ASP A 11 -17.01 53.75 11.25
N GLN A 12 -15.75 53.36 11.46
CA GLN A 12 -15.10 52.19 10.85
C GLN A 12 -14.85 51.10 11.90
N SER A 13 -15.91 50.61 12.55
CA SER A 13 -15.78 49.61 13.62
C SER A 13 -16.54 48.29 13.41
N ILE A 14 -17.04 48.01 12.20
CA ILE A 14 -17.81 46.77 11.89
C ILE A 14 -17.02 45.75 11.03
N GLN A 15 -15.76 46.02 10.67
CA GLN A 15 -15.06 45.24 9.63
C GLN A 15 -14.06 44.18 10.14
N THR A 16 -13.66 44.22 11.41
CA THR A 16 -12.61 43.34 11.93
C THR A 16 -13.11 41.93 12.27
N ASP A 17 -14.30 41.82 12.87
CA ASP A 17 -14.83 40.54 13.36
C ASP A 17 -15.15 39.56 12.20
N ASP A 18 -15.71 40.08 11.10
CA ASP A 18 -16.05 39.29 9.90
C ASP A 18 -14.79 38.83 9.15
N TYR A 19 -13.72 39.64 9.17
CA TYR A 19 -12.43 39.29 8.56
C TYR A 19 -11.70 38.19 9.35
N ASP A 20 -11.70 38.28 10.68
CA ASP A 20 -11.08 37.28 11.56
C ASP A 20 -11.82 35.94 11.49
N GLU A 21 -13.16 35.95 11.37
CA GLU A 21 -13.95 34.74 11.18
C GLU A 21 -13.69 34.10 9.81
N LEU A 22 -13.58 34.91 8.75
CA LEU A 22 -13.25 34.43 7.40
C LEU A 22 -11.85 33.78 7.35
N GLN A 23 -10.88 34.38 8.04
CA GLN A 23 -9.52 33.85 8.15
C GLN A 23 -9.50 32.54 8.96
N SER A 24 -10.22 32.49 10.08
CA SER A 24 -10.40 31.27 10.90
C SER A 24 -11.04 30.13 10.10
N LEU A 25 -12.06 30.43 9.28
CA LEU A 25 -12.69 29.45 8.41
C LEU A 25 -11.74 28.98 7.30
N LYS A 26 -10.96 29.87 6.70
CA LYS A 26 -9.96 29.52 5.68
C LYS A 26 -8.87 28.60 6.24
N ASP A 27 -8.40 28.88 7.45
CA ASP A 27 -7.40 28.05 8.14
C ASP A 27 -7.98 26.66 8.49
N LYS A 28 -9.24 26.60 8.93
CA LYS A 28 -9.96 25.33 9.14
C LYS A 28 -10.10 24.53 7.84
N ILE A 29 -10.46 25.18 6.73
CA ILE A 29 -10.55 24.53 5.42
C ILE A 29 -9.17 23.97 5.01
N SER A 30 -8.11 24.78 5.14
CA SER A 30 -6.74 24.34 4.83
C SER A 30 -6.33 23.12 5.66
N ALA A 31 -6.58 23.17 6.98
CA ALA A 31 -6.27 22.06 7.90
C ALA A 31 -7.08 20.79 7.58
N LEU A 32 -8.37 20.92 7.26
CA LEU A 32 -9.22 19.80 6.88
C LEU A 32 -8.81 19.20 5.53
N THR A 33 -8.48 20.02 4.53
CA THR A 33 -7.97 19.54 3.23
C THR A 33 -6.65 18.79 3.40
N ALA A 34 -5.74 19.30 4.23
CA ALA A 34 -4.50 18.59 4.56
C ALA A 34 -4.77 17.24 5.24
N LYS A 35 -5.74 17.19 6.15
CA LYS A 35 -6.16 15.94 6.81
C LYS A 35 -6.77 14.94 5.84
N ILE A 36 -7.62 15.38 4.92
CA ILE A 36 -8.20 14.52 3.87
C ILE A 36 -7.07 13.91 3.03
N HIS A 37 -6.15 14.73 2.53
CA HIS A 37 -5.03 14.25 1.72
C HIS A 37 -4.14 13.25 2.49
N CYS A 38 -3.89 13.50 3.78
CA CYS A 38 -3.15 12.57 4.63
C CYS A 38 -3.90 11.22 4.79
N LEU A 39 -5.21 11.26 5.05
CA LEU A 39 -6.04 10.07 5.20
C LEU A 39 -6.15 9.29 3.88
N GLU A 40 -6.28 9.97 2.75
CA GLU A 40 -6.27 9.35 1.42
C GLU A 40 -4.94 8.62 1.15
N ALA A 41 -3.82 9.24 1.50
CA ALA A 41 -2.51 8.61 1.39
C ALA A 41 -2.39 7.35 2.27
N GLN A 42 -2.85 7.41 3.52
CA GLN A 42 -2.87 6.25 4.42
C GLN A 42 -3.77 5.13 3.88
N MET A 43 -4.97 5.47 3.40
CA MET A 43 -5.92 4.52 2.81
C MET A 43 -5.32 3.85 1.58
N ASN A 44 -4.60 4.59 0.75
CA ASN A 44 -3.93 4.04 -0.43
C ASN A 44 -2.79 3.09 -0.03
N ASP A 45 -1.95 3.47 0.94
CA ASP A 45 -0.88 2.61 1.46
C ASP A 45 -1.44 1.29 2.04
N LEU A 46 -2.44 1.38 2.92
CA LEU A 46 -3.13 0.22 3.50
C LEU A 46 -3.80 -0.68 2.46
N ASN A 47 -4.30 -0.11 1.36
CA ASN A 47 -4.90 -0.88 0.28
C ASN A 47 -3.91 -1.50 -0.67
N SER A 48 -2.69 -0.97 -0.74
CA SER A 48 -1.62 -1.47 -1.60
C SER A 48 -0.88 -2.67 -0.99
N LYS A 49 -0.76 -2.73 0.34
CA LYS A 49 -0.04 -3.78 1.05
C LYS A 49 -0.89 -5.05 1.24
N PRO A 50 -0.29 -6.25 1.17
CA PRO A 50 -0.97 -7.48 1.57
C PRO A 50 -1.61 -7.35 2.96
N LYS A 51 -2.71 -8.06 3.19
CA LYS A 51 -3.35 -8.13 4.52
C LYS A 51 -2.57 -9.02 5.49
N PHE A 52 -1.66 -9.82 4.97
CA PHE A 52 -0.81 -10.74 5.71
C PHE A 52 0.57 -10.77 5.06
N GLU A 53 1.62 -10.53 5.83
CA GLU A 53 3.00 -10.76 5.44
C GLU A 53 3.71 -11.58 6.52
N ILE A 54 4.45 -12.61 6.11
CA ILE A 54 5.13 -13.48 7.09
C ILE A 54 6.22 -12.74 7.88
N SER A 55 6.76 -11.65 7.32
CA SER A 55 7.75 -10.80 7.96
C SER A 55 7.21 -10.11 9.22
N ASP A 56 5.89 -9.94 9.33
CA ASP A 56 5.26 -9.37 10.53
C ASP A 56 5.33 -10.33 11.73
N HIS A 57 5.62 -11.61 11.48
CA HIS A 57 5.69 -12.69 12.47
C HIS A 57 7.12 -13.18 12.75
N LYS A 58 8.14 -12.52 12.17
CA LYS A 58 9.54 -12.97 12.22
C LYS A 58 10.12 -13.11 13.63
N ASP A 59 9.56 -12.38 14.60
CA ASP A 59 10.04 -12.34 15.98
C ASP A 59 9.39 -13.43 16.87
N SER A 60 8.50 -14.26 16.31
CA SER A 60 7.82 -15.36 16.99
C SER A 60 8.07 -16.68 16.27
N ASP A 61 8.96 -17.51 16.81
CA ASP A 61 9.22 -18.85 16.26
C ASP A 61 7.96 -19.71 16.25
N GLU A 62 7.08 -19.56 17.25
CA GLU A 62 5.78 -20.26 17.29
C GLU A 62 4.90 -19.89 16.09
N ASP A 63 4.83 -18.60 15.74
CA ASP A 63 4.07 -18.14 14.58
C ASP A 63 4.69 -18.66 13.29
N ILE A 64 6.01 -18.64 13.16
CA ILE A 64 6.69 -19.17 11.98
C ILE A 64 6.43 -20.67 11.82
N VAL A 65 6.52 -21.45 12.89
CA VAL A 65 6.19 -22.89 12.89
C VAL A 65 4.72 -23.10 12.50
N PHE A 66 3.81 -22.28 13.03
CA PHE A 66 2.39 -22.37 12.71
C PHE A 66 2.12 -22.10 11.24
N TYR A 67 2.55 -20.94 10.73
CA TYR A 67 2.23 -20.48 9.38
C TYR A 67 3.00 -21.23 8.29
N THR A 68 4.24 -21.63 8.56
CA THR A 68 5.15 -22.12 7.52
C THR A 68 5.60 -23.56 7.73
N GLY A 69 5.57 -24.05 8.97
CA GLY A 69 6.15 -25.34 9.34
C GLY A 69 7.66 -25.33 9.50
N PHE A 70 8.34 -24.21 9.21
CA PHE A 70 9.77 -24.06 9.49
C PHE A 70 10.01 -23.77 10.97
N PRO A 71 11.15 -24.20 11.56
CA PRO A 71 11.43 -24.01 12.98
C PRO A 71 11.50 -22.55 13.42
N ASN A 72 12.00 -21.66 12.56
CA ASN A 72 12.18 -20.23 12.83
C ASN A 72 12.31 -19.46 11.51
N TYR A 73 12.31 -18.12 11.62
CA TYR A 73 12.38 -17.23 10.47
C TYR A 73 13.67 -17.39 9.66
N GLU A 74 14.81 -17.58 10.32
CA GLU A 74 16.10 -17.76 9.67
C GLU A 74 16.11 -19.00 8.76
N THR A 75 15.51 -20.11 9.21
CA THR A 75 15.43 -21.34 8.41
C THR A 75 14.54 -21.16 7.18
N LEU A 76 13.46 -20.39 7.31
CA LEU A 76 12.59 -20.02 6.20
C LEU A 76 13.35 -19.18 5.16
N GLU A 77 14.09 -18.17 5.60
CA GLU A 77 14.92 -17.33 4.73
C GLU A 77 16.02 -18.14 4.03
N LEU A 78 16.72 -19.03 4.74
CA LEU A 78 17.71 -19.92 4.14
C LEU A 78 17.11 -20.79 3.03
N CYS A 79 15.89 -21.32 3.25
CA CYS A 79 15.18 -22.08 2.23
C CYS A 79 14.81 -21.21 1.02
N PHE A 80 14.36 -19.99 1.27
CA PHE A 80 14.05 -19.04 0.21
C PHE A 80 15.29 -18.69 -0.63
N ASP A 81 16.41 -18.38 0.01
CA ASP A 81 17.63 -17.97 -0.70
C ASP A 81 18.16 -19.07 -1.62
N LEU A 82 18.01 -20.34 -1.23
CA LEU A 82 18.31 -21.50 -2.09
C LEU A 82 17.45 -21.55 -3.37
N LEU A 83 16.21 -21.07 -3.29
CA LEU A 83 15.23 -21.15 -4.39
C LEU A 83 15.11 -19.84 -5.19
N LYS A 84 15.50 -18.71 -4.60
CA LYS A 84 15.26 -17.36 -5.10
C LYS A 84 15.77 -17.14 -6.53
N GLU A 85 16.97 -17.62 -6.84
CA GLU A 85 17.55 -17.50 -8.19
C GLU A 85 16.69 -18.24 -9.22
N LYS A 86 16.30 -19.49 -8.94
CA LYS A 86 15.44 -20.27 -9.84
C LYS A 86 14.05 -19.66 -9.95
N ALA A 87 13.50 -19.18 -8.84
CA ALA A 87 12.19 -18.54 -8.76
C ALA A 87 12.13 -17.24 -9.59
N ALA A 88 13.22 -16.46 -9.61
CA ALA A 88 13.28 -15.24 -10.41
C ALA A 88 12.98 -15.47 -11.90
N HIS A 89 13.40 -16.63 -12.41
CA HIS A 89 13.24 -17.04 -13.80
C HIS A 89 11.95 -17.84 -14.09
N LEU A 90 11.07 -18.03 -13.11
CA LEU A 90 9.79 -18.72 -13.32
C LEU A 90 8.91 -18.00 -14.32
N CYS A 91 8.44 -18.75 -15.32
CA CYS A 91 7.48 -18.29 -16.31
C CYS A 91 6.13 -18.96 -16.03
N TYR A 92 5.20 -18.17 -15.50
CA TYR A 92 3.85 -18.61 -15.13
C TYR A 92 2.88 -18.75 -16.33
N LYS A 93 3.37 -18.53 -17.55
CA LYS A 93 2.60 -18.75 -18.80
C LYS A 93 3.10 -20.00 -19.52
N ASN A 94 2.17 -20.77 -20.07
CA ASN A 94 2.46 -21.84 -21.03
C ASN A 94 3.25 -21.23 -22.19
N ARG A 95 4.46 -21.74 -22.39
CA ARG A 95 5.52 -21.08 -23.16
C ARG A 95 5.53 -21.49 -24.63
N ASP A 96 4.40 -21.98 -25.16
CA ASP A 96 4.39 -22.56 -26.50
C ASP A 96 4.36 -21.53 -27.64
N GLU A 97 4.14 -20.23 -27.39
CA GLU A 97 3.84 -19.32 -28.51
C GLU A 97 4.53 -17.96 -28.58
N THR A 98 5.41 -17.54 -27.67
CA THR A 98 5.93 -16.15 -27.78
C THR A 98 7.42 -15.97 -27.46
N GLU A 99 8.24 -16.21 -28.47
CA GLU A 99 9.55 -15.55 -28.58
C GLU A 99 9.32 -14.07 -28.87
N PHE A 100 9.56 -13.23 -27.87
CA PHE A 100 9.47 -11.77 -28.04
C PHE A 100 10.84 -11.20 -28.40
N PRO A 101 10.93 -10.31 -29.41
CA PRO A 101 12.20 -9.69 -29.79
C PRO A 101 12.79 -8.85 -28.65
N THR A 102 14.10 -8.65 -28.65
CA THR A 102 14.86 -7.99 -27.56
C THR A 102 14.40 -6.57 -27.22
N ASN A 103 13.78 -5.85 -28.17
CA ASN A 103 13.21 -4.51 -27.98
C ASN A 103 11.71 -4.50 -27.64
N TYR A 104 11.12 -5.65 -27.35
CA TYR A 104 9.70 -5.78 -27.09
C TYR A 104 9.35 -5.47 -25.63
N LYS A 105 8.57 -4.41 -25.39
CA LYS A 105 7.93 -4.19 -24.09
C LYS A 105 6.91 -5.30 -23.86
N LYS A 106 7.27 -6.30 -23.05
CA LYS A 106 6.39 -7.46 -22.75
C LYS A 106 4.96 -6.99 -22.37
N PRO A 107 3.93 -7.39 -23.14
CA PRO A 107 2.54 -7.19 -22.78
C PRO A 107 2.21 -8.19 -21.68
N GLY A 108 2.11 -7.66 -20.48
CA GLY A 108 1.76 -8.39 -19.27
C GLY A 108 1.77 -7.43 -18.11
N SER A 109 0.83 -7.63 -17.18
CA SER A 109 0.88 -6.93 -15.90
C SER A 109 2.23 -7.22 -15.25
N LYS A 110 2.91 -6.18 -14.74
CA LYS A 110 4.10 -6.37 -13.90
C LYS A 110 3.75 -7.34 -12.77
N ARG A 111 4.71 -8.20 -12.35
CA ARG A 111 4.50 -9.07 -11.19
C ARG A 111 4.02 -8.21 -10.02
N LYS A 112 2.79 -8.45 -9.56
CA LYS A 112 2.17 -7.69 -8.46
C LYS A 112 2.75 -8.10 -7.11
N LEU A 113 3.15 -9.36 -6.99
CA LEU A 113 3.78 -9.93 -5.82
C LEU A 113 5.29 -10.00 -6.01
N THR A 114 6.02 -9.79 -4.92
CA THR A 114 7.46 -10.07 -4.87
C THR A 114 7.69 -11.59 -4.85
N ILE A 115 8.88 -12.03 -5.25
CA ILE A 115 9.24 -13.48 -5.21
C ILE A 115 9.11 -14.02 -3.77
N TRP A 116 9.44 -13.21 -2.77
CA TRP A 116 9.25 -13.55 -1.35
C TRP A 116 7.77 -13.75 -0.99
N GLN A 117 6.89 -12.84 -1.43
CA GLN A 117 5.45 -12.98 -1.23
C GLN A 117 4.89 -14.22 -1.95
N GLU A 118 5.34 -14.52 -3.17
CA GLU A 118 4.93 -15.74 -3.90
C GLU A 118 5.38 -17.01 -3.16
N PHE A 119 6.65 -17.05 -2.72
CA PHE A 119 7.20 -18.17 -1.95
C PHE A 119 6.42 -18.40 -0.65
N THR A 120 6.24 -17.36 0.15
CA THR A 120 5.57 -17.46 1.45
C THR A 120 4.08 -17.77 1.30
N MET A 121 3.43 -17.27 0.25
CA MET A 121 2.07 -17.66 -0.12
C MET A 121 1.96 -19.16 -0.38
N VAL A 122 2.89 -19.75 -1.13
CA VAL A 122 2.91 -21.19 -1.40
C VAL A 122 3.16 -21.98 -0.13
N VAL A 123 4.15 -21.59 0.67
CA VAL A 123 4.48 -22.26 1.93
C VAL A 123 3.29 -22.25 2.90
N VAL A 124 2.66 -21.10 3.12
CA VAL A 124 1.47 -20.97 3.98
C VAL A 124 0.30 -21.79 3.45
N ARG A 125 0.08 -21.78 2.13
CA ARG A 125 -0.97 -22.57 1.49
C ARG A 125 -0.75 -24.08 1.69
N LEU A 126 0.48 -24.56 1.52
CA LEU A 126 0.85 -25.97 1.70
C LEU A 126 0.73 -26.39 3.16
N ARG A 127 1.17 -25.53 4.09
CA ARG A 127 1.17 -25.81 5.53
C ARG A 127 -0.23 -25.85 6.13
N LEU A 128 -1.06 -24.86 5.81
CA LEU A 128 -2.37 -24.65 6.43
C LEU A 128 -3.55 -25.21 5.60
N GLY A 129 -3.31 -25.63 4.35
CA GLY A 129 -4.36 -26.17 3.48
C GLY A 129 -5.44 -25.17 3.08
N LEU A 130 -5.11 -23.87 3.02
CA LEU A 130 -6.10 -22.80 2.80
C LEU A 130 -6.69 -22.79 1.38
N PHE A 131 -7.96 -22.40 1.29
CA PHE A 131 -8.64 -22.21 0.01
C PHE A 131 -8.00 -21.09 -0.81
N LYS A 132 -8.11 -21.19 -2.13
CA LYS A 132 -7.57 -20.18 -3.07
C LYS A 132 -8.13 -18.78 -2.81
N LYS A 133 -9.40 -18.69 -2.41
CA LYS A 133 -10.07 -17.43 -2.09
C LYS A 133 -9.47 -16.77 -0.84
N ASP A 134 -9.22 -17.54 0.22
CA ASP A 134 -8.62 -17.02 1.45
C ASP A 134 -7.17 -16.58 1.23
N ILE A 135 -6.40 -17.36 0.48
CA ILE A 135 -5.03 -16.98 0.11
C ILE A 135 -5.02 -15.70 -0.73
N ALA A 136 -5.90 -15.59 -1.72
CA ALA A 136 -6.03 -14.39 -2.55
C ALA A 136 -6.32 -13.15 -1.71
N GLU A 137 -7.20 -13.26 -0.72
CA GLU A 137 -7.55 -12.17 0.19
C GLU A 137 -6.36 -11.76 1.07
N ARG A 138 -5.66 -12.73 1.66
CA ARG A 138 -4.48 -12.49 2.52
C ARG A 138 -3.37 -11.75 1.77
N PHE A 139 -3.07 -12.18 0.55
CA PHE A 139 -1.98 -11.62 -0.25
C PHE A 139 -2.41 -10.48 -1.19
N ARG A 140 -3.68 -10.02 -1.12
CA ARG A 140 -4.29 -9.06 -2.06
C ARG A 140 -4.01 -9.41 -3.54
N ALA A 141 -4.06 -10.70 -3.85
CA ALA A 141 -3.87 -11.23 -5.20
C ALA A 141 -5.21 -11.66 -5.80
N SER A 142 -5.28 -11.85 -7.12
CA SER A 142 -6.47 -12.46 -7.72
C SER A 142 -6.42 -13.98 -7.52
N VAL A 143 -7.59 -14.62 -7.42
CA VAL A 143 -7.73 -16.09 -7.34
C VAL A 143 -7.08 -16.78 -8.55
N SER A 144 -7.07 -16.11 -9.72
CA SER A 144 -6.36 -16.58 -10.90
C SER A 144 -4.84 -16.61 -10.70
N THR A 145 -4.26 -15.55 -10.12
CA THR A 145 -2.82 -15.51 -9.77
C THR A 145 -2.46 -16.62 -8.79
N VAL A 146 -3.26 -16.81 -7.73
CA VAL A 146 -3.08 -17.89 -6.73
C VAL A 146 -3.26 -19.29 -7.32
N SER A 147 -3.94 -19.44 -8.46
CA SER A 147 -4.11 -20.74 -9.10
C SER A 147 -2.95 -21.13 -10.01
N VAL A 148 -2.22 -20.13 -10.50
CA VAL A 148 -1.10 -20.31 -11.44
C VAL A 148 0.21 -20.52 -10.68
N ILE A 149 0.35 -19.83 -9.55
CA ILE A 149 1.44 -20.02 -8.58
C ILE A 149 1.13 -21.24 -7.72
#